data_AF-A0A838FSF9-F1
#
_entry.id   AF-A0A838FSF9-F1
#
_cell.length_a   1.000
_cell.length_b   1.000
_cell.length_c   1.000
_cell.angle_alpha   90.00
_cell.angle_beta   90.00
_cell.angle_gamma   90.00
#
_symmetry.space_group_name_H-M   'P 1'
#
loop_
_entity.id
_entity.type
_entity.pdbx_description
1 polymer ?
#
loop_
_entity_poly.entity_id
_entity_poly.type
_entity_poly.pdbx_seq_one_letter_code
_entity_poly.pdbx_strand_id
1 'polypeptide(L)'
;MIRANCRERFTASDFGFVVRTLARSQTDGVSLVDLLSDSETRDAVLDHPRLVEAILSNAGQLSISSQFYFYVLARHVLRQAGILDRKLCDYVGSLLETFSRVNGMQPPHLADERGRQYISDMLIALTKATAEQSFLLRAHVGNYSLFISGIFHENTQRRSLRGGPDLKFYEQIGRTNYGVVASHATARRCELHDVYEELADRFREVRLALNQLAEQLLNLDDEYHAPRIL
;
A
#
# COMPACT_ATOMS: atom_id res chain seq x y z
N MET A 1 -0.78 7.77 -13.03
CA MET A 1 -2.00 7.40 -12.27
C MET A 1 -1.84 5.95 -11.82
N ILE A 2 -2.10 5.68 -10.55
CA ILE A 2 -2.06 4.31 -10.01
C ILE A 2 -3.19 3.48 -10.62
N ARG A 3 -2.91 2.21 -10.93
CA ARG A 3 -3.88 1.22 -11.44
C ARG A 3 -4.07 0.12 -10.41
N ALA A 4 -5.23 -0.50 -10.38
CA ALA A 4 -5.53 -1.63 -9.52
C ALA A 4 -5.13 -2.96 -10.20
N ASN A 5 -3.83 -3.14 -10.48
CA ASN A 5 -3.34 -4.28 -11.27
C ASN A 5 -2.06 -4.95 -10.72
N CYS A 6 -1.87 -4.97 -9.40
CA CYS A 6 -0.72 -5.62 -8.78
C CYS A 6 -0.59 -7.09 -9.21
N ARG A 7 -1.68 -7.87 -9.10
CA ARG A 7 -1.68 -9.31 -9.42
C ARG A 7 -1.35 -9.65 -10.87
N GLU A 8 -1.62 -8.76 -11.81
CA GLU A 8 -1.29 -8.96 -13.24
C GLU A 8 0.21 -8.79 -13.53
N ARG A 9 0.95 -8.19 -12.60
CA ARG A 9 2.36 -7.83 -12.78
C ARG A 9 3.32 -8.79 -12.06
N PHE A 10 2.81 -9.87 -11.49
CA PHE A 10 3.64 -10.86 -10.80
C PHE A 10 4.58 -11.57 -11.78
N THR A 11 5.78 -11.83 -11.29
CA THR A 11 6.88 -12.40 -12.06
C THR A 11 7.01 -13.90 -11.79
N ALA A 12 7.76 -14.59 -12.65
CA ALA A 12 8.11 -15.99 -12.41
C ALA A 12 8.86 -16.20 -11.07
N SER A 13 9.64 -15.21 -10.64
CA SER A 13 10.33 -15.26 -9.34
C SER A 13 9.36 -15.27 -8.17
N ASP A 14 8.27 -14.51 -8.28
CA ASP A 14 7.22 -14.43 -7.26
C ASP A 14 6.50 -15.77 -7.12
N PHE A 15 6.11 -16.38 -8.24
CA PHE A 15 5.51 -17.72 -8.21
C PHE A 15 6.48 -18.77 -7.67
N GLY A 16 7.76 -18.67 -8.05
CA GLY A 16 8.80 -19.53 -7.47
C GLY A 16 8.92 -19.37 -5.95
N PHE A 17 8.81 -18.15 -5.43
CA PHE A 17 8.79 -17.89 -3.99
C PHE A 17 7.58 -18.51 -3.30
N VAL A 18 6.38 -18.37 -3.89
CA VAL A 18 5.14 -18.97 -3.36
C VAL A 18 5.28 -20.49 -3.26
N VAL A 19 5.72 -21.14 -4.34
CA VAL A 19 5.91 -22.59 -4.37
C VAL A 19 6.93 -23.03 -3.33
N ARG A 20 8.09 -22.38 -3.24
CA ARG A 20 9.12 -22.70 -2.22
C ARG A 20 8.62 -22.53 -0.79
N THR A 21 7.75 -21.55 -0.55
CA THR A 21 7.25 -21.24 0.79
C THR A 21 6.15 -22.20 1.23
N LEU A 22 5.26 -22.59 0.31
CA LEU A 22 4.05 -23.35 0.65
C LEU A 22 4.20 -24.86 0.43
N ALA A 23 5.01 -25.29 -0.54
CA ALA A 23 5.20 -26.71 -0.84
C ALA A 23 5.83 -27.44 0.35
N ARG A 24 5.25 -28.58 0.73
CA ARG A 24 5.80 -29.49 1.75
C ARG A 24 6.59 -30.64 1.12
N SER A 25 6.39 -30.89 -0.17
CA SER A 25 7.05 -31.92 -0.97
C SER A 25 7.15 -31.49 -2.45
N GLN A 26 7.93 -32.22 -3.26
CA GLN A 26 8.04 -31.94 -4.71
C GLN A 26 6.71 -32.12 -5.46
N THR A 27 5.89 -33.09 -5.06
CA THR A 27 4.57 -33.36 -5.65
C THR A 27 3.58 -32.23 -5.34
N ASP A 28 3.62 -31.67 -4.12
CA ASP A 28 2.83 -30.49 -3.75
C ASP A 28 3.24 -29.26 -4.56
N GLY A 29 4.53 -29.15 -4.90
CA GLY A 29 5.05 -28.06 -5.71
C GLY A 29 4.44 -28.01 -7.11
N VAL A 30 4.27 -29.17 -7.76
CA VAL A 30 3.61 -29.25 -9.08
C VAL A 30 2.14 -28.84 -8.98
N SER A 31 1.42 -29.35 -7.98
CA SER A 31 0.02 -28.97 -7.75
C SER A 31 -0.15 -27.46 -7.46
N LEU A 32 0.79 -26.83 -6.76
CA LEU A 32 0.76 -25.39 -6.51
C LEU A 32 0.99 -24.56 -7.78
N VAL A 33 1.83 -25.02 -8.71
CA VAL A 33 2.02 -24.34 -10.01
C VAL A 33 0.72 -24.37 -10.81
N ASP A 34 0.01 -25.49 -10.80
CA ASP A 34 -1.30 -25.62 -11.47
C ASP A 34 -2.34 -24.68 -10.84
N LEU A 35 -2.39 -24.60 -9.51
CA LEU A 35 -3.27 -23.66 -8.78
C LEU A 35 -2.90 -22.19 -9.03
N LEU A 36 -1.63 -21.86 -9.22
CA LEU A 36 -1.22 -20.48 -9.53
C LEU A 36 -1.57 -20.06 -10.97
N SER A 37 -1.91 -21.02 -11.84
CA SER A 37 -2.31 -20.78 -13.22
C SER A 37 -3.78 -20.38 -13.34
N ASP A 38 -4.64 -20.80 -12.40
CA ASP A 38 -6.03 -20.37 -12.31
C ASP A 38 -6.19 -19.15 -11.39
N SER A 39 -7.03 -18.20 -11.79
CA SER A 39 -7.12 -16.89 -11.13
C SER A 39 -7.76 -16.95 -9.73
N GLU A 40 -8.78 -17.79 -9.52
CA GLU A 40 -9.48 -17.89 -8.23
C GLU A 40 -8.65 -18.66 -7.22
N THR A 41 -8.06 -19.78 -7.65
CA THR A 41 -7.19 -20.58 -6.79
C THR A 41 -5.89 -19.86 -6.46
N ARG A 42 -5.29 -19.11 -7.42
CA ARG A 42 -4.17 -18.21 -7.14
C ARG A 42 -4.49 -17.21 -6.04
N ASP A 43 -5.66 -16.58 -6.08
CA ASP A 43 -6.06 -15.61 -5.07
C ASP A 43 -6.14 -16.23 -3.66
N ALA A 44 -6.63 -17.47 -3.55
CA ALA A 44 -6.66 -18.20 -2.28
C ALA A 44 -5.26 -18.59 -1.79
N VAL A 45 -4.35 -18.94 -2.70
CA VAL A 45 -2.94 -19.25 -2.38
C VAL A 45 -2.19 -18.01 -1.87
N LEU A 46 -2.39 -16.86 -2.51
CA LEU A 46 -1.79 -15.58 -2.09
C LEU A 46 -2.26 -15.12 -0.70
N ASP A 47 -3.42 -15.61 -0.30
CA ASP A 47 -4.09 -15.32 0.96
C ASP A 47 -3.53 -16.18 2.13
N HIS A 48 -2.53 -17.04 1.88
CA HIS A 48 -1.95 -17.95 2.86
C HIS A 48 -1.00 -17.24 3.86
N PRO A 49 -1.19 -17.35 5.19
CA PRO A 49 -0.45 -16.58 6.19
C PRO A 49 1.07 -16.80 6.16
N ARG A 50 1.51 -18.03 5.86
CA ARG A 50 2.94 -18.38 5.69
C ARG A 50 3.69 -17.50 4.67
N LEU A 51 3.01 -16.92 3.68
CA LEU A 51 3.68 -16.01 2.74
C LEU A 51 4.14 -14.73 3.43
N VAL A 52 3.32 -14.19 4.33
CA VAL A 52 3.66 -12.99 5.10
C VAL A 52 4.79 -13.30 6.07
N GLU A 53 4.68 -14.39 6.82
CA GLU A 53 5.74 -14.85 7.73
C GLU A 53 7.08 -15.02 7.02
N ALA A 54 7.07 -15.63 5.83
CA ALA A 54 8.28 -15.83 5.04
C ALA A 54 8.86 -14.51 4.49
N ILE A 55 8.02 -13.55 4.10
CA ILE A 55 8.46 -12.22 3.66
C ILE A 55 9.10 -11.46 4.82
N LEU A 56 8.44 -11.42 5.97
CA LEU A 56 8.92 -10.68 7.15
C LEU A 56 10.21 -11.31 7.72
N SER A 57 10.29 -12.64 7.77
CA SER A 57 11.44 -13.34 8.36
C SER A 57 12.71 -13.33 7.49
N ASN A 58 12.59 -13.10 6.17
CA ASN A 58 13.71 -13.20 5.23
C ASN A 58 14.02 -11.90 4.49
N ALA A 59 13.67 -10.74 5.07
CA ALA A 59 13.70 -9.43 4.40
C ALA A 59 15.02 -9.13 3.64
N GLY A 60 16.17 -9.58 4.15
CA GLY A 60 17.49 -9.35 3.54
C GLY A 60 17.84 -10.20 2.31
N GLN A 61 17.10 -11.27 1.99
CA GLN A 61 17.42 -12.20 0.90
C GLN A 61 16.23 -12.46 -0.05
N LEU A 62 15.24 -11.56 -0.04
CA LEU A 62 14.05 -11.65 -0.86
C LEU A 62 14.36 -11.43 -2.35
N SER A 63 14.20 -12.47 -3.15
CA SER A 63 14.21 -12.41 -4.62
C SER A 63 12.78 -12.32 -5.19
N ILE A 64 11.98 -11.38 -4.68
CA ILE A 64 10.60 -11.11 -5.14
C ILE A 64 10.47 -9.70 -5.69
N SER A 65 9.47 -9.48 -6.53
CA SER A 65 9.14 -8.17 -7.07
C SER A 65 8.54 -7.26 -5.99
N SER A 66 8.76 -5.95 -6.09
CA SER A 66 8.16 -4.98 -5.15
C SER A 66 6.63 -5.02 -5.20
N GLN A 67 6.04 -5.32 -6.35
CA GLN A 67 4.58 -5.41 -6.52
C GLN A 67 4.01 -6.58 -5.72
N PHE A 68 4.67 -7.75 -5.79
CA PHE A 68 4.28 -8.92 -5.01
C PHE A 68 4.45 -8.67 -3.51
N TYR A 69 5.60 -8.09 -3.12
CA TYR A 69 5.87 -7.70 -1.73
C TYR A 69 4.76 -6.82 -1.13
N PHE A 70 4.46 -5.68 -1.78
CA PHE A 70 3.44 -4.76 -1.27
C PHE A 70 2.03 -5.33 -1.35
N TYR A 71 1.72 -6.14 -2.37
CA TYR A 71 0.40 -6.77 -2.47
C TYR A 71 0.16 -7.75 -1.31
N VAL A 72 1.07 -8.70 -1.06
CA VAL A 72 0.89 -9.73 -0.02
C VAL A 72 0.76 -9.08 1.36
N LEU A 73 1.60 -8.10 1.66
CA LEU A 73 1.57 -7.38 2.92
C LEU A 73 0.30 -6.53 3.09
N ALA A 74 -0.06 -5.74 2.08
CA ALA A 74 -1.30 -4.96 2.12
C ALA A 74 -2.53 -5.87 2.23
N ARG A 75 -2.55 -6.97 1.48
CA ARG A 75 -3.65 -7.95 1.52
C ARG A 75 -3.82 -8.55 2.90
N HIS A 76 -2.73 -8.87 3.59
CA HIS A 76 -2.77 -9.42 4.95
C HIS A 76 -3.46 -8.47 5.94
N VAL A 77 -2.98 -7.22 6.03
CA VAL A 77 -3.52 -6.26 7.00
C VAL A 77 -4.93 -5.78 6.64
N LEU A 78 -5.23 -5.62 5.35
CA LEU A 78 -6.57 -5.24 4.90
C LEU A 78 -7.60 -6.33 5.23
N ARG A 79 -7.25 -7.61 5.06
CA ARG A 79 -8.12 -8.72 5.47
C ARG A 79 -8.37 -8.77 6.96
N GLN A 80 -7.34 -8.50 7.79
CA GLN A 80 -7.50 -8.42 9.24
C GLN A 80 -8.46 -7.27 9.64
N ALA A 81 -8.48 -6.18 8.87
CA ALA A 81 -9.43 -5.08 9.03
C ALA A 81 -10.81 -5.34 8.39
N GLY A 82 -11.09 -6.55 7.89
CA GLY A 82 -12.36 -6.89 7.25
C GLY A 82 -12.55 -6.25 5.88
N ILE A 83 -11.47 -5.87 5.20
CA ILE A 83 -11.47 -5.35 3.83
C ILE A 83 -11.09 -6.51 2.90
N LEU A 84 -12.10 -7.07 2.24
CA LEU A 84 -11.95 -8.29 1.44
C LEU A 84 -11.85 -8.02 -0.07
N ASP A 85 -12.19 -6.81 -0.52
CA ASP A 85 -12.10 -6.41 -1.92
C ASP A 85 -10.66 -6.53 -2.43
N ARG A 86 -10.46 -7.41 -3.42
CA ARG A 86 -9.12 -7.69 -3.98
C ARG A 86 -8.62 -6.58 -4.89
N LYS A 87 -9.52 -5.90 -5.59
CA LYS A 87 -9.20 -4.78 -6.47
C LYS A 87 -8.77 -3.57 -5.66
N LEU A 88 -9.40 -3.34 -4.51
CA LEU A 88 -8.92 -2.37 -3.53
C LEU A 88 -7.52 -2.75 -3.02
N CYS A 89 -7.28 -4.02 -2.68
CA CYS A 89 -5.94 -4.49 -2.31
C CYS A 89 -4.91 -4.27 -3.43
N ASP A 90 -5.26 -4.53 -4.70
CA ASP A 90 -4.39 -4.28 -5.84
C ASP A 90 -4.03 -2.79 -5.97
N TYR A 91 -5.01 -1.91 -5.75
CA TYR A 91 -4.80 -0.47 -5.78
C TYR A 91 -3.88 -0.01 -4.65
N VAL A 92 -4.15 -0.45 -3.42
CA VAL A 92 -3.33 -0.10 -2.24
C VAL A 92 -1.90 -0.64 -2.40
N GLY A 93 -1.73 -1.89 -2.85
CA GLY A 93 -0.40 -2.45 -3.14
C GLY A 93 0.37 -1.63 -4.19
N SER A 94 -0.31 -1.22 -5.26
CA SER A 94 0.29 -0.37 -6.31
C SER A 94 0.62 1.03 -5.81
N LEU A 95 -0.20 1.58 -4.91
CA LEU A 95 0.03 2.86 -4.24
C LEU A 95 1.29 2.78 -3.37
N LEU A 96 1.40 1.77 -2.52
CA LEU A 96 2.58 1.57 -1.67
C LEU A 96 3.86 1.41 -2.53
N GLU A 97 3.81 0.60 -3.59
CA GLU A 97 4.93 0.45 -4.54
C GLU A 97 5.36 1.79 -5.13
N THR A 98 4.39 2.58 -5.61
CA THR A 98 4.64 3.86 -6.27
C THR A 98 5.28 4.86 -5.30
N PHE A 99 4.68 5.04 -4.12
CA PHE A 99 5.17 6.02 -3.15
C PHE A 99 6.44 5.58 -2.43
N SER A 100 6.67 4.28 -2.26
CA SER A 100 7.94 3.77 -1.73
C SER A 100 9.11 4.01 -2.69
N ARG A 101 8.89 3.94 -4.00
CA ARG A 101 9.91 4.24 -5.01
C ARG A 101 10.23 5.74 -5.07
N VAL A 102 9.20 6.58 -5.01
CA VAL A 102 9.34 8.04 -5.14
C VAL A 102 9.93 8.68 -3.88
N ASN A 103 9.57 8.20 -2.69
CA ASN A 103 10.06 8.74 -1.42
C ASN A 103 11.33 8.03 -0.90
N GLY A 104 11.97 7.21 -1.74
CA GLY A 104 13.01 6.23 -1.41
C GLY A 104 13.71 6.46 -0.07
N MET A 105 13.38 5.62 0.93
CA MET A 105 14.10 5.37 2.19
C MET A 105 14.81 6.61 2.76
N GLN A 106 14.19 7.79 2.72
CA GLN A 106 14.83 8.97 3.26
C GLN A 106 14.81 8.90 4.78
N PRO A 107 15.89 9.33 5.44
CA PRO A 107 15.90 9.39 6.89
C PRO A 107 14.72 10.23 7.39
N PRO A 108 14.02 9.80 8.45
CA PRO A 108 12.76 10.41 8.92
C PRO A 108 12.79 11.94 9.00
N HIS A 109 13.92 12.51 9.38
CA HIS A 109 14.10 13.95 9.61
C HIS A 109 14.09 14.82 8.33
N LEU A 110 14.45 14.29 7.15
CA LEU A 110 14.44 15.06 5.88
C LEU A 110 13.09 14.99 5.15
N ALA A 111 12.31 13.94 5.41
CA ALA A 111 10.93 13.83 4.93
C ALA A 111 10.00 14.86 5.60
N ASP A 112 10.36 15.35 6.79
CA ASP A 112 9.50 16.14 7.70
C ASP A 112 9.06 17.52 7.15
N GLU A 113 9.97 18.31 6.57
CA GLU A 113 9.65 19.63 6.02
C GLU A 113 9.06 19.54 4.62
N ARG A 114 9.65 18.68 3.77
CA ARG A 114 9.20 18.48 2.39
C ARG A 114 7.78 17.94 2.31
N GLY A 115 7.38 17.06 3.23
CA GLY A 115 6.01 16.55 3.29
C GLY A 115 4.95 17.61 3.63
N ARG A 116 5.29 18.63 4.46
CA ARG A 116 4.38 19.77 4.70
C ARG A 116 4.18 20.57 3.44
N GLN A 117 5.31 20.95 2.84
CA GLN A 117 5.33 21.82 1.69
C GLN A 117 4.63 21.12 0.51
N TYR A 118 4.87 19.83 0.33
CA TYR A 118 4.26 19.05 -0.74
C TYR A 118 2.73 18.97 -0.67
N ILE A 119 2.12 18.71 0.50
CA ILE A 119 0.64 18.69 0.58
C ILE A 119 0.05 20.09 0.37
N SER A 120 0.66 21.13 0.93
CA SER A 120 0.22 22.51 0.73
C SER A 120 0.32 22.92 -0.74
N ASP A 121 1.43 22.59 -1.41
CA ASP A 121 1.66 22.88 -2.83
C ASP A 121 0.64 22.18 -3.71
N MET A 122 0.32 20.90 -3.42
CA MET A 122 -0.72 20.18 -4.14
C MET A 122 -2.10 20.81 -3.95
N LEU A 123 -2.45 21.20 -2.72
CA LEU A 123 -3.73 21.86 -2.45
C LEU A 123 -3.82 23.23 -3.12
N ILE A 124 -2.73 24.00 -3.16
CA ILE A 124 -2.66 25.27 -3.90
C ILE A 124 -2.79 25.01 -5.40
N ALA A 125 -2.10 24.02 -5.95
CA ALA A 125 -2.20 23.65 -7.36
C ALA A 125 -3.63 23.24 -7.73
N LEU A 126 -4.37 22.56 -6.85
CA LEU A 126 -5.78 22.24 -7.02
C LEU A 126 -6.65 23.48 -7.24
N THR A 127 -6.37 24.59 -6.54
CA THR A 127 -7.16 25.82 -6.69
C THR A 127 -7.00 26.47 -8.07
N LYS A 128 -5.93 26.13 -8.78
CA LYS A 128 -5.58 26.69 -10.10
C LYS A 128 -5.76 25.68 -11.24
N ALA A 129 -6.06 24.42 -10.92
CA ALA A 129 -6.13 23.34 -11.89
C ALA A 129 -7.38 23.44 -12.77
N THR A 130 -7.24 23.07 -14.05
CA THR A 130 -8.40 22.86 -14.92
C THR A 130 -9.23 21.66 -14.43
N ALA A 131 -10.46 21.50 -14.92
CA ALA A 131 -11.30 20.36 -14.56
C ALA A 131 -10.62 19.00 -14.84
N GLU A 132 -9.88 18.89 -15.94
CA GLU A 132 -9.17 17.66 -16.33
C GLU A 132 -7.95 17.39 -15.43
N GLN A 133 -7.12 18.41 -15.17
CA GLN A 133 -5.97 18.31 -14.27
C GLN A 133 -6.40 18.03 -12.82
N SER A 134 -7.55 18.59 -12.42
CA SER A 134 -8.12 18.43 -11.09
C SER A 134 -8.34 16.96 -10.74
N PHE A 135 -8.76 16.12 -11.68
CA PHE A 135 -8.98 14.70 -11.42
C PHE A 135 -7.70 13.99 -10.97
N LEU A 136 -6.63 14.10 -11.76
CA LEU A 136 -5.35 13.45 -11.46
C LEU A 136 -4.74 13.98 -10.17
N LEU A 137 -4.83 15.30 -9.95
CA LEU A 137 -4.28 15.93 -8.78
C LEU A 137 -5.07 15.57 -7.51
N ARG A 138 -6.41 15.51 -7.58
CA ARG A 138 -7.27 15.04 -6.48
C ARG A 138 -6.98 13.59 -6.11
N ALA A 139 -6.92 12.70 -7.10
CA ALA A 139 -6.56 11.29 -6.87
C ALA A 139 -5.18 11.19 -6.20
N HIS A 140 -4.20 11.96 -6.66
CA HIS A 140 -2.86 11.99 -6.06
C HIS A 140 -2.85 12.54 -4.63
N VAL A 141 -3.63 13.58 -4.33
CA VAL A 141 -3.80 14.09 -2.95
C VAL A 141 -4.42 13.04 -2.04
N GLY A 142 -5.43 12.30 -2.53
CA GLY A 142 -6.00 11.15 -1.81
C GLY A 142 -4.95 10.10 -1.49
N ASN A 143 -4.20 9.68 -2.51
CA ASN A 143 -3.17 8.65 -2.39
C ASN A 143 -2.05 9.05 -1.44
N TYR A 144 -1.56 10.28 -1.56
CA TYR A 144 -0.53 10.82 -0.67
C TYR A 144 -1.01 10.90 0.77
N SER A 145 -2.26 11.32 0.99
CA SER A 145 -2.84 11.39 2.32
C SER A 145 -2.93 10.01 2.97
N LEU A 146 -3.33 8.98 2.21
CA LEU A 146 -3.39 7.61 2.70
C LEU A 146 -1.99 7.07 3.01
N PHE A 147 -1.02 7.30 2.12
CA PHE A 147 0.35 6.84 2.30
C PHE A 147 1.01 7.45 3.54
N ILE A 148 0.97 8.77 3.70
CA ILE A 148 1.60 9.46 4.83
C ILE A 148 0.92 9.12 6.15
N SER A 149 -0.42 9.12 6.17
CA SER A 149 -1.16 8.89 7.40
C SER A 149 -1.25 7.41 7.81
N GLY A 150 -0.98 6.49 6.88
CA GLY A 150 -0.87 5.05 7.10
C GLY A 150 0.56 4.61 7.45
N ILE A 151 1.49 4.76 6.49
CA ILE A 151 2.86 4.24 6.62
C ILE A 151 3.72 5.13 7.54
N PHE A 152 3.57 6.45 7.48
CA PHE A 152 4.37 7.40 8.27
C PHE A 152 3.56 8.03 9.42
N HIS A 153 2.68 7.25 10.03
CA HIS A 153 1.72 7.75 10.99
C HIS A 153 2.38 8.31 12.27
N GLU A 154 3.42 7.67 12.80
CA GLU A 154 4.16 8.16 13.97
C GLU A 154 4.84 9.51 13.71
N ASN A 155 5.48 9.65 12.54
CA ASN A 155 6.09 10.90 12.12
C ASN A 155 5.03 11.99 12.01
N THR A 156 3.88 11.67 11.42
CA THR A 156 2.75 12.59 11.30
C THR A 156 2.21 13.04 12.66
N GLN A 157 2.10 12.13 13.63
CA GLN A 157 1.69 12.50 15.00
C GLN A 157 2.73 13.37 15.70
N ARG A 158 4.02 12.99 15.67
CA ARG A 158 5.12 13.81 16.23
C ARG A 158 5.15 15.20 15.61
N ARG A 159 4.88 15.29 14.31
CA ARG A 159 4.81 16.54 13.54
C ARG A 159 3.61 17.41 13.92
N SER A 160 2.47 16.82 14.24
CA SER A 160 1.29 17.57 14.70
C SER A 160 1.57 18.36 15.98
N LEU A 161 2.33 17.76 16.90
CA LEU A 161 2.80 18.43 18.13
C LEU A 161 3.70 19.65 17.86
N ARG A 162 4.26 19.74 16.64
CA ARG A 162 5.08 20.86 16.14
C ARG A 162 4.34 21.72 15.10
N GLY A 163 3.02 21.84 15.24
CA GLY A 163 2.17 22.69 14.39
C GLY A 163 1.97 22.22 12.95
N GLY A 164 2.22 20.93 12.66
CA GLY A 164 1.88 20.34 11.36
C GLY A 164 0.44 19.80 11.32
N PRO A 165 -0.08 19.45 10.14
CA PRO A 165 -1.37 18.78 10.02
C PRO A 165 -1.33 17.43 10.73
N ASP A 166 -2.43 17.11 11.41
CA ASP A 166 -2.61 15.87 12.16
C ASP A 166 -3.17 14.74 11.27
N LEU A 167 -3.32 13.55 11.84
CA LEU A 167 -3.90 12.42 11.13
C LEU A 167 -5.35 12.69 10.69
N LYS A 168 -6.13 13.45 11.48
CA LYS A 168 -7.52 13.79 11.13
C LYS A 168 -7.58 14.69 9.90
N PHE A 169 -6.64 15.62 9.76
CA PHE A 169 -6.51 16.43 8.55
C PHE A 169 -6.28 15.57 7.31
N TYR A 170 -5.29 14.65 7.34
CA TYR A 170 -5.02 13.78 6.20
C TYR A 170 -6.18 12.83 5.91
N GLU A 171 -6.85 12.32 6.94
CA GLU A 171 -8.05 11.50 6.80
C GLU A 171 -9.18 12.28 6.10
N GLN A 172 -9.48 13.50 6.55
CA GLN A 172 -10.51 14.33 5.93
C GLN A 172 -10.17 14.69 4.47
N ILE A 173 -8.94 15.13 4.22
CA ILE A 173 -8.47 15.48 2.88
C ILE A 173 -8.53 14.26 1.96
N GLY A 174 -8.06 13.10 2.42
CA GLY A 174 -8.07 11.86 1.67
C GLY A 174 -9.49 11.43 1.28
N ARG A 175 -10.38 11.33 2.28
CA ARG A 175 -11.80 10.98 2.09
C ARG A 175 -12.49 11.89 1.10
N THR A 176 -12.37 13.21 1.28
CA THR A 176 -13.02 14.19 0.40
C THR A 176 -12.52 14.08 -1.03
N ASN A 177 -11.21 13.94 -1.24
CA ASN A 177 -10.67 13.86 -2.60
C ASN A 177 -11.07 12.56 -3.30
N TYR A 178 -11.02 11.41 -2.61
CA TYR A 178 -11.50 10.15 -3.15
C TYR A 178 -12.99 10.18 -3.50
N GLY A 179 -13.83 10.72 -2.62
CA GLY A 179 -15.26 10.84 -2.89
C GLY A 179 -15.57 11.68 -4.13
N VAL A 180 -14.83 12.78 -4.33
CA VAL A 180 -14.97 13.62 -5.53
C VAL A 180 -14.52 12.88 -6.79
N VAL A 181 -13.39 12.17 -6.76
CA VAL A 181 -12.91 11.46 -7.95
C VAL A 181 -13.68 10.19 -8.27
N ALA A 182 -14.30 9.54 -7.28
CA ALA A 182 -15.14 8.34 -7.48
C ALA A 182 -16.29 8.60 -8.47
N SER A 183 -16.92 9.78 -8.37
CA SER A 183 -18.02 10.18 -9.24
C SER A 183 -17.58 10.69 -10.63
N HIS A 184 -16.28 10.84 -10.88
CA HIS A 184 -15.77 11.43 -12.11
C HIS A 184 -15.82 10.43 -13.29
N ALA A 185 -16.13 10.91 -14.50
CA ALA A 185 -16.23 10.06 -15.69
C ALA A 185 -14.93 9.27 -15.98
N THR A 186 -13.77 9.89 -15.71
CA THR A 186 -12.45 9.24 -15.82
C THR A 186 -12.30 8.05 -14.88
N ALA A 187 -12.83 8.10 -13.67
CA ALA A 187 -12.76 6.96 -12.74
C ALA A 187 -13.52 5.75 -13.28
N ARG A 188 -14.68 5.94 -13.91
CA ARG A 188 -15.42 4.85 -14.58
C ARG A 188 -14.65 4.28 -15.77
N ARG A 189 -14.08 5.15 -16.61
CA ARG A 189 -13.27 4.74 -17.78
C ARG A 189 -12.04 3.94 -17.39
N CYS A 190 -11.49 4.18 -16.21
CA CYS A 190 -10.33 3.46 -15.70
C CYS A 190 -10.72 2.34 -14.73
N GLU A 191 -12.02 2.07 -14.57
CA GLU A 191 -12.55 1.06 -13.64
C GLU A 191 -12.03 1.25 -12.21
N LEU A 192 -11.97 2.49 -11.72
CA LEU A 192 -11.53 2.82 -10.36
C LEU A 192 -12.62 3.50 -9.51
N HIS A 193 -13.82 3.69 -10.05
CA HIS A 193 -14.91 4.36 -9.36
C HIS A 193 -15.26 3.72 -8.00
N ASP A 194 -15.45 2.41 -7.99
CA ASP A 194 -15.71 1.52 -6.86
C ASP A 194 -14.56 1.55 -5.85
N VAL A 195 -13.32 1.50 -6.33
CA VAL A 195 -12.12 1.59 -5.47
C VAL A 195 -12.06 2.95 -4.77
N TYR A 196 -12.30 4.04 -5.49
CA TYR A 196 -12.30 5.37 -4.90
C TYR A 196 -13.48 5.60 -3.95
N GLU A 197 -14.64 5.04 -4.25
CA GLU A 197 -15.80 5.08 -3.36
C GLU A 197 -15.51 4.35 -2.05
N GLU A 198 -15.02 3.11 -2.11
CA GLU A 198 -14.65 2.36 -0.90
C GLU A 198 -13.53 3.05 -0.12
N LEU A 199 -12.52 3.61 -0.79
CA LEU A 199 -11.46 4.38 -0.14
C LEU A 199 -11.99 5.66 0.51
N ALA A 200 -13.01 6.30 -0.04
CA ALA A 200 -13.63 7.49 0.56
C ALA A 200 -14.42 7.10 1.82
N ASP A 201 -15.14 5.99 1.77
CA ASP A 201 -16.00 5.53 2.86
C ASP A 201 -15.20 4.91 4.00
N ARG A 202 -14.21 4.06 3.66
CA ARG A 202 -13.42 3.24 4.59
C ARG A 202 -11.98 3.73 4.77
N PHE A 203 -11.71 5.00 4.46
CA PHE A 203 -10.36 5.56 4.53
C PHE A 203 -9.67 5.27 5.86
N ARG A 204 -10.40 5.42 6.97
CA ARG A 204 -9.85 5.26 8.31
C ARG A 204 -9.46 3.81 8.58
N GLU A 205 -10.29 2.86 8.19
CA GLU A 205 -10.05 1.43 8.33
C GLU A 205 -8.83 1.01 7.51
N VAL A 206 -8.76 1.46 6.25
CA VAL A 206 -7.59 1.23 5.38
C VAL A 206 -6.34 1.85 5.99
N ARG A 207 -6.41 3.09 6.47
CA ARG A 207 -5.31 3.79 7.13
C ARG A 207 -4.80 3.02 8.35
N LEU A 208 -5.71 2.58 9.23
CA LEU A 208 -5.35 1.82 10.43
C LEU A 208 -4.72 0.47 10.09
N ALA A 209 -5.19 -0.22 9.04
CA ALA A 209 -4.54 -1.43 8.55
C ALA A 209 -3.11 -1.15 8.06
N LEU A 210 -2.89 -0.02 7.37
CA LEU A 210 -1.56 0.40 6.94
C LEU A 210 -0.65 0.83 8.12
N ASN A 211 -1.21 1.37 9.20
CA ASN A 211 -0.45 1.62 10.42
C ASN A 211 0.11 0.31 11.00
N GLN A 212 -0.73 -0.72 11.09
CA GLN A 212 -0.31 -2.05 11.56
C GLN A 212 0.80 -2.64 10.69
N LEU A 213 0.70 -2.46 9.36
CA LEU A 213 1.76 -2.85 8.44
C LEU A 213 3.07 -2.11 8.74
N ALA A 214 3.01 -0.79 8.94
CA ALA A 214 4.20 0.00 9.23
C ALA A 214 4.87 -0.41 10.55
N GLU A 215 4.08 -0.66 11.60
CA GLU A 215 4.58 -1.17 12.88
C GLU A 215 5.27 -2.53 12.73
N GLN A 216 4.68 -3.46 11.96
CA GLN A 216 5.29 -4.76 11.66
C GLN A 216 6.62 -4.62 10.91
N LEU A 217 6.74 -3.66 9.99
CA LEU A 217 7.97 -3.42 9.25
C LEU A 217 9.06 -2.77 10.13
N LEU A 218 8.70 -1.79 10.97
CA LEU A 218 9.64 -1.12 11.87
C LEU A 218 10.26 -2.07 12.89
N ASN A 219 9.45 -2.97 13.48
CA ASN A 219 9.93 -3.95 14.45
C ASN A 219 11.01 -4.88 13.86
N LEU A 220 10.98 -5.13 12.54
CA LEU A 220 11.97 -5.98 11.86
C LEU A 220 13.32 -5.27 11.67
N ASP A 221 13.30 -3.96 11.40
CA ASP A 221 14.52 -3.16 11.28
C ASP A 221 15.26 -3.07 12.64
N ASP A 222 14.51 -2.95 13.74
CA ASP A 222 15.08 -2.93 15.10
C ASP A 222 15.68 -4.28 15.51
N GLU A 223 15.07 -5.41 15.13
CA GLU A 223 15.62 -6.76 15.36
C GLU A 223 16.90 -7.02 14.55
N TYR A 224 17.01 -6.47 13.34
CA TYR A 224 18.20 -6.60 12.50
C TYR A 224 19.37 -5.71 12.95
N HIS A 225 19.08 -4.64 13.69
CA HIS A 225 20.07 -3.72 14.25
C HIS A 225 20.41 -3.94 15.73
N ALA A 226 19.82 -4.94 16.39
CA ALA A 226 20.25 -5.33 17.72
C ALA A 226 21.72 -5.83 17.67
N PRO A 227 22.67 -5.20 18.41
CA PRO A 227 24.02 -5.72 18.49
C PRO A 227 23.95 -7.11 19.12
N ARG A 228 24.37 -8.13 18.37
CA ARG A 228 24.69 -9.45 18.95
C ARG A 228 25.83 -9.23 19.93
N ILE A 229 25.49 -9.05 21.20
CA ILE A 229 26.44 -9.15 22.30
C ILE A 229 26.84 -10.63 22.37
N LEU A 230 28.04 -10.93 21.87
CA LEU A 230 28.84 -12.09 22.28
C LEU A 230 29.83 -11.63 23.34
#